data_AF-A0A2Z3HTF8-F1
#
_entry.id   AF-A0A2Z3HTF8-F1
#
_cell.length_a   1.000
_cell.length_b   1.000
_cell.length_c   1.000
_cell.angle_alpha   90.00
_cell.angle_beta   90.00
_cell.angle_gamma   90.00
#
_symmetry.space_group_name_H-M   'P 1'
#
loop_
_entity.id
_entity.type
_entity.pdbx_description
1 polymer ?
#
loop_
_entity_poly.entity_id
_entity_poly.type
_entity_poly.pdbx_seq_one_letter_code
_entity_poly.pdbx_strand_id
1 'polypeptide(L)'
;MASYLETVREWFRARLDAPGGLSTPEGAALGLRVLAIWRSRMIARALREQNGGRVLGGPFAGMAYVEDATEGALAPRLIGTYEDELHPHLAEALAADPEVILDIGCAEGYYAAGLARLAPGAVVHAHDTSETAQAACRRMAGLNGVEARIRIGGLFHPEDFQQFAGQRCLVIVDIEGAEDDLLRPDLAPALAGMRLIVETHDVYRPGVMDRVRARFAASHCITVVNPGPKTAALPELLRNRSHLDQLLAVWEFRAAPTPWLVMVPKAKG
;
A
#
# COMPACT_ATOMS: atom_id res chain seq x y z
N MET A 1 25.34 -13.23 7.55
CA MET A 1 24.33 -12.29 8.08
C MET A 1 23.51 -13.03 9.12
N ALA A 2 23.27 -12.44 10.29
CA ALA A 2 22.37 -13.03 11.28
C ALA A 2 20.95 -13.15 10.69
N SER A 3 20.27 -14.25 10.97
CA SER A 3 18.84 -14.40 10.68
C SER A 3 18.04 -13.34 11.44
N TYR A 4 16.88 -12.95 10.91
CA TYR A 4 16.01 -11.99 11.61
C TYR A 4 15.69 -12.44 13.05
N LEU A 5 15.59 -13.75 13.29
CA LEU A 5 15.41 -14.33 14.62
C LEU A 5 16.61 -14.06 15.54
N GLU A 6 17.83 -14.22 15.06
CA GLU A 6 19.03 -13.93 15.86
C GLU A 6 19.09 -12.45 16.23
N THR A 7 18.76 -11.55 15.30
CA THR A 7 18.65 -10.12 15.57
C THR A 7 17.58 -9.82 16.62
N VAL A 8 16.37 -10.38 16.48
CA VAL A 8 15.30 -10.19 17.48
C VAL A 8 15.73 -10.74 18.84
N ARG A 9 16.35 -11.92 18.89
CA ARG A 9 16.84 -12.54 20.13
C ARG A 9 17.88 -11.67 20.83
N GLU A 10 18.87 -11.19 20.10
CA GLU A 10 19.93 -10.32 20.64
C GLU A 10 19.36 -8.99 21.12
N TRP A 11 18.46 -8.39 20.33
CA TRP A 11 17.77 -7.15 20.69
C TRP A 11 16.97 -7.29 21.99
N PHE A 12 16.29 -8.42 22.19
CA PHE A 12 15.52 -8.70 23.39
C PHE A 12 16.41 -8.91 24.61
N ARG A 13 17.47 -9.72 24.50
CA ARG A 13 18.43 -9.94 25.60
C ARG A 13 19.01 -8.63 26.09
N ALA A 14 19.53 -7.81 25.16
CA ALA A 14 20.11 -6.51 25.49
C ALA A 14 19.15 -5.57 26.24
N ARG A 15 17.83 -5.65 25.99
CA ARG A 15 16.82 -4.82 26.66
C ARG A 15 16.27 -5.40 27.95
N LEU A 16 16.24 -6.72 28.10
CA LEU A 16 15.91 -7.35 29.37
C LEU A 16 16.99 -7.10 30.42
N ASP A 17 18.25 -7.02 29.99
CA ASP A 17 19.40 -6.82 30.86
C ASP A 17 19.67 -5.32 31.20
N ALA A 18 19.01 -4.39 30.51
CA ALA A 18 19.22 -2.95 30.68
C ALA A 18 18.27 -2.32 31.75
N PRO A 19 18.76 -1.40 32.61
CA PRO A 19 17.91 -0.70 33.58
C PRO A 19 16.76 0.07 32.89
N GLY A 20 15.51 -0.20 33.29
CA GLY A 20 14.33 0.46 32.72
C GLY A 20 13.90 -0.05 31.34
N GLY A 21 14.52 -1.11 30.80
CA GLY A 21 14.33 -1.62 29.45
C GLY A 21 12.88 -1.89 29.03
N LEU A 22 12.38 -3.12 29.24
CA LEU A 22 10.98 -3.48 28.91
C LEU A 22 9.99 -3.21 30.06
N SER A 23 10.45 -2.61 31.16
CA SER A 23 9.62 -2.33 32.34
C SER A 23 8.85 -1.00 32.27
N THR A 24 9.11 -0.18 31.24
CA THR A 24 8.36 1.06 30.95
C THR A 24 7.21 0.77 29.97
N PRO A 25 6.12 1.56 29.96
CA PRO A 25 5.06 1.43 28.96
C PRO A 25 5.57 1.48 27.52
N GLU A 26 6.49 2.39 27.22
CA GLU A 26 7.09 2.56 25.89
C GLU A 26 7.98 1.36 25.53
N GLY A 27 8.78 0.88 26.48
CA GLY A 27 9.62 -0.30 26.31
C GLY A 27 8.78 -1.56 26.07
N ALA A 28 7.72 -1.76 26.86
CA ALA A 28 6.78 -2.87 26.70
C ALA A 28 6.06 -2.82 25.34
N ALA A 29 5.59 -1.65 24.91
CA ALA A 29 4.95 -1.46 23.61
C ALA A 29 5.92 -1.78 22.45
N LEU A 30 7.17 -1.32 22.53
CA LEU A 30 8.19 -1.61 21.54
C LEU A 30 8.54 -3.10 21.50
N GLY A 31 8.69 -3.75 22.65
CA GLY A 31 8.90 -5.19 22.74
C GLY A 31 7.75 -5.98 22.10
N LEU A 32 6.50 -5.64 22.45
CA LEU A 32 5.33 -6.24 21.83
C LEU A 32 5.34 -6.07 20.31
N ARG A 33 5.63 -4.86 19.81
CA ARG A 33 5.70 -4.57 18.37
C ARG A 33 6.71 -5.45 17.65
N VAL A 34 7.92 -5.62 18.21
CA VAL A 34 8.96 -6.47 17.60
C VAL A 34 8.52 -7.93 17.53
N LEU A 35 7.98 -8.49 18.62
CA LEU A 35 7.49 -9.88 18.64
C LEU A 35 6.29 -10.08 17.72
N ALA A 36 5.39 -9.09 17.67
CA ALA A 36 4.22 -9.10 16.82
C ALA A 36 4.60 -9.11 15.33
N ILE A 37 5.57 -8.28 14.91
CA ILE A 37 6.09 -8.28 13.53
C ILE A 37 6.74 -9.64 13.23
N TRP A 38 7.55 -10.17 14.14
CA TRP A 38 8.17 -11.48 13.94
C TRP A 38 7.13 -12.59 13.78
N ARG A 39 6.11 -12.61 14.64
CA ARG A 39 5.03 -13.59 14.56
C ARG A 39 4.20 -13.42 13.27
N SER A 40 3.89 -12.19 12.88
CA SER A 40 3.19 -11.91 11.62
C SER A 40 3.98 -12.40 10.39
N ARG A 41 5.32 -12.26 10.39
CA ARG A 41 6.18 -12.84 9.33
C ARG A 41 6.13 -14.36 9.30
N MET A 42 6.05 -15.04 10.45
CA MET A 42 5.86 -16.50 10.49
C MET A 42 4.50 -16.90 9.91
N ILE A 43 3.46 -16.14 10.20
CA ILE A 43 2.12 -16.35 9.64
C ILE A 43 2.16 -16.16 8.12
N ALA A 44 2.78 -15.09 7.62
CA ALA A 44 2.95 -14.85 6.19
C ALA A 44 3.67 -16.00 5.48
N ARG A 45 4.75 -16.53 6.09
CA ARG A 45 5.46 -17.70 5.56
C ARG A 45 4.57 -18.94 5.48
N ALA A 46 3.82 -19.24 6.54
CA ALA A 46 2.90 -20.37 6.56
C ALA A 46 1.78 -20.22 5.51
N LEU A 47 1.25 -19.01 5.32
CA LEU A 47 0.29 -18.70 4.25
C LEU A 47 0.91 -18.99 2.88
N ARG A 48 2.11 -18.46 2.63
CA ARG A 48 2.83 -18.64 1.36
C ARG A 48 3.11 -20.10 1.03
N GLU A 49 3.57 -20.88 2.01
CA GLU A 49 3.84 -22.32 1.86
C GLU A 49 2.58 -23.10 1.47
N GLN A 50 1.42 -22.69 1.97
CA GLN A 50 0.15 -23.37 1.67
C GLN A 50 -0.48 -22.94 0.35
N ASN A 51 -0.39 -21.65 -0.02
CA ASN A 51 -1.09 -21.10 -1.17
C ASN A 51 -0.19 -20.82 -2.38
N GLY A 52 1.09 -21.20 -2.30
CA GLY A 52 2.07 -21.00 -3.37
C GLY A 52 2.41 -19.53 -3.62
N GLY A 53 2.22 -18.65 -2.62
CA GLY A 53 2.46 -17.22 -2.74
C GLY A 53 1.41 -16.48 -3.58
N ARG A 54 0.15 -16.94 -3.56
CA ARG A 54 -0.96 -16.25 -4.22
C ARG A 54 -1.80 -15.44 -3.24
N VAL A 55 -2.33 -14.33 -3.70
CA VAL A 55 -3.34 -13.55 -2.96
C VAL A 55 -4.65 -14.35 -2.92
N LEU A 56 -5.17 -14.59 -1.71
CA LEU A 56 -6.31 -15.47 -1.45
C LEU A 56 -7.67 -14.79 -1.65
N GLY A 57 -7.77 -13.50 -1.38
CA GLY A 57 -9.02 -12.74 -1.38
C GLY A 57 -8.84 -11.29 -1.81
N GLY A 58 -9.88 -10.49 -1.60
CA GLY A 58 -9.89 -9.08 -1.99
C GLY A 58 -9.86 -8.85 -3.50
N PRO A 59 -9.68 -7.59 -3.95
CA PRO A 59 -9.71 -7.21 -5.36
C PRO A 59 -8.68 -7.97 -6.20
N PHE A 60 -7.52 -8.29 -5.63
CA PHE A 60 -6.41 -8.91 -6.35
C PHE A 60 -6.32 -10.41 -6.16
N ALA A 61 -7.41 -11.08 -5.76
CA ALA A 61 -7.45 -12.53 -5.62
C ALA A 61 -6.83 -13.26 -6.84
N GLY A 62 -6.06 -14.30 -6.57
CA GLY A 62 -5.32 -15.09 -7.55
C GLY A 62 -4.02 -14.47 -8.07
N MET A 63 -3.69 -13.21 -7.72
CA MET A 63 -2.41 -12.59 -8.08
C MET A 63 -1.26 -13.39 -7.49
N ALA A 64 -0.25 -13.72 -8.31
CA ALA A 64 1.01 -14.25 -7.81
C ALA A 64 1.78 -13.13 -7.13
N TYR A 65 2.33 -13.39 -5.95
CA TYR A 65 3.09 -12.42 -5.17
C TYR A 65 4.57 -12.85 -5.15
N VAL A 66 5.49 -11.87 -5.10
CA VAL A 66 6.93 -12.13 -4.96
C VAL A 66 7.26 -12.80 -3.61
N GLU A 67 8.50 -13.18 -3.37
CA GLU A 67 8.89 -13.91 -2.15
C GLU A 67 8.55 -13.14 -0.86
N ASP A 68 8.85 -11.85 -0.85
CA ASP A 68 8.75 -10.97 0.30
C ASP A 68 8.18 -9.61 -0.13
N ALA A 69 7.45 -8.96 0.78
CA ALA A 69 7.11 -7.56 0.63
C ALA A 69 8.38 -6.70 0.80
N THR A 70 8.57 -5.70 -0.06
CA THR A 70 9.70 -4.77 0.07
C THR A 70 9.55 -3.85 1.28
N GLU A 71 8.30 -3.56 1.62
CA GLU A 71 7.91 -2.79 2.79
C GLU A 71 6.57 -3.27 3.36
N GLY A 72 6.28 -2.92 4.61
CA GLY A 72 5.01 -3.28 5.26
C GLY A 72 4.81 -4.78 5.52
N ALA A 73 3.55 -5.21 5.55
CA ALA A 73 3.15 -6.53 6.00
C ALA A 73 2.69 -7.45 4.85
N LEU A 74 3.36 -8.59 4.69
CA LEU A 74 3.03 -9.59 3.66
C LEU A 74 1.73 -10.35 3.93
N ALA A 75 1.44 -10.68 5.20
CA ALA A 75 0.27 -11.47 5.58
C ALA A 75 -1.07 -10.85 5.08
N PRO A 76 -1.38 -9.56 5.36
CA PRO A 76 -2.63 -8.96 4.88
C PRO A 76 -2.71 -8.90 3.34
N ARG A 77 -1.58 -8.73 2.65
CA ARG A 77 -1.53 -8.76 1.17
C ARG A 77 -1.85 -10.15 0.62
N LEU A 78 -1.30 -11.21 1.22
CA LEU A 78 -1.61 -12.59 0.82
C LEU A 78 -3.03 -13.01 1.18
N ILE A 79 -3.59 -12.53 2.29
CA ILE A 79 -5.00 -12.81 2.62
C ILE A 79 -5.94 -12.02 1.71
N GLY A 80 -5.50 -10.84 1.26
CA GLY A 80 -6.31 -9.91 0.49
C GLY A 80 -7.15 -8.99 1.37
N THR A 81 -6.65 -8.67 2.57
CA THR A 81 -7.25 -7.68 3.49
C THR A 81 -6.43 -6.40 3.57
N TYR A 82 -5.32 -6.33 2.84
CA TYR A 82 -4.50 -5.13 2.76
C TYR A 82 -5.37 -3.98 2.25
N GLU A 83 -5.45 -2.92 3.05
CA GLU A 83 -6.20 -1.69 2.77
C GLU A 83 -7.65 -1.97 2.33
N ASP A 84 -8.33 -2.88 3.03
CA ASP A 84 -9.72 -3.28 2.75
C ASP A 84 -10.74 -2.14 2.77
N GLU A 85 -10.45 -1.06 3.49
CA GLU A 85 -11.20 0.19 3.42
C GLU A 85 -11.24 0.82 2.02
N LEU A 86 -10.25 0.54 1.17
CA LEU A 86 -10.18 1.03 -0.21
C LEU A 86 -10.89 0.14 -1.22
N HIS A 87 -11.19 -1.13 -0.89
CA HIS A 87 -11.69 -2.09 -1.89
C HIS A 87 -12.94 -1.61 -2.63
N PRO A 88 -13.95 -1.00 -1.99
CA PRO A 88 -15.09 -0.41 -2.71
C PRO A 88 -14.68 0.73 -3.65
N HIS A 89 -13.76 1.58 -3.21
CA HIS A 89 -13.29 2.73 -3.98
C HIS A 89 -12.44 2.33 -5.20
N LEU A 90 -11.64 1.25 -5.06
CA LEU A 90 -10.93 0.63 -6.17
C LEU A 90 -11.90 0.06 -7.21
N ALA A 91 -12.96 -0.62 -6.76
CA ALA A 91 -13.99 -1.15 -7.65
C ALA A 91 -14.70 -0.03 -8.43
N GLU A 92 -15.07 1.07 -7.76
CA GLU A 92 -15.63 2.26 -8.42
C GLU A 92 -14.66 2.91 -9.40
N ALA A 93 -13.38 3.02 -9.05
CA ALA A 93 -12.36 3.61 -9.90
C ALA A 93 -12.12 2.77 -11.17
N LEU A 94 -12.11 1.43 -11.04
CA LEU A 94 -11.99 0.52 -12.17
C LEU A 94 -13.24 0.51 -13.05
N ALA A 95 -14.43 0.67 -12.47
CA ALA A 95 -15.68 0.78 -13.22
C ALA A 95 -15.74 2.04 -14.10
N ALA A 96 -14.91 3.05 -13.83
CA ALA A 96 -14.73 4.23 -14.69
C ALA A 96 -13.84 3.96 -15.92
N ASP A 97 -13.40 2.72 -16.14
CA ASP A 97 -12.62 2.25 -17.28
C ASP A 97 -11.38 3.12 -17.57
N PRO A 98 -10.39 3.15 -16.65
CA PRO A 98 -9.19 3.94 -16.84
C PRO A 98 -8.37 3.39 -18.02
N GLU A 99 -7.87 4.29 -18.87
CA GLU A 99 -6.93 3.98 -19.94
C GLU A 99 -5.48 3.98 -19.43
N VAL A 100 -5.24 4.78 -18.39
CA VAL A 100 -3.94 4.92 -17.75
C VAL A 100 -4.11 4.78 -16.25
N ILE A 101 -3.23 3.99 -15.63
CA ILE A 101 -3.11 3.91 -14.18
C ILE A 101 -1.71 4.42 -13.82
N LEU A 102 -1.65 5.41 -12.94
CA LEU A 102 -0.40 5.91 -12.36
C LEU A 102 -0.32 5.36 -10.94
N ASP A 103 0.71 4.58 -10.64
CA ASP A 103 0.99 4.02 -9.30
C ASP A 103 2.30 4.65 -8.80
N ILE A 104 2.20 5.71 -8.00
CA ILE A 104 3.34 6.51 -7.53
C ILE A 104 3.67 6.11 -6.10
N GLY A 105 4.88 5.58 -5.90
CA GLY A 105 5.23 4.81 -4.70
C GLY A 105 4.85 3.34 -4.83
N CYS A 106 5.18 2.74 -5.98
CA CYS A 106 4.65 1.41 -6.32
C CYS A 106 5.24 0.25 -5.51
N ALA A 107 6.32 0.46 -4.74
CA ALA A 107 6.96 -0.56 -3.92
C ALA A 107 7.27 -1.83 -4.73
N GLU A 108 6.89 -3.01 -4.23
CA GLU A 108 7.00 -4.27 -4.98
C GLU A 108 5.96 -4.48 -6.09
N GLY A 109 5.09 -3.49 -6.36
CA GLY A 109 4.11 -3.51 -7.44
C GLY A 109 2.80 -4.21 -7.09
N TYR A 110 2.36 -4.21 -5.82
CA TYR A 110 1.08 -4.79 -5.41
C TYR A 110 -0.10 -4.14 -6.16
N TYR A 111 -0.18 -2.80 -6.13
CA TYR A 111 -1.18 -2.05 -6.89
C TYR A 111 -0.93 -2.12 -8.39
N ALA A 112 0.29 -1.85 -8.85
CA ALA A 112 0.63 -1.91 -10.28
C ALA A 112 0.20 -3.22 -10.96
N ALA A 113 0.61 -4.37 -10.41
CA ALA A 113 0.27 -5.67 -11.00
C ALA A 113 -1.20 -6.04 -10.79
N GLY A 114 -1.76 -5.75 -9.62
CA GLY A 114 -3.15 -6.02 -9.29
C GLY A 114 -4.11 -5.27 -10.20
N LEU A 115 -3.90 -3.97 -10.35
CA LEU A 115 -4.70 -3.11 -11.21
C LEU A 115 -4.49 -3.43 -12.69
N ALA A 116 -3.27 -3.75 -13.13
CA ALA A 116 -3.04 -4.21 -14.50
C ALA A 116 -3.87 -5.46 -14.83
N ARG A 117 -4.00 -6.42 -13.89
CA ARG A 117 -4.83 -7.62 -14.10
C ARG A 117 -6.33 -7.29 -14.21
N LEU A 118 -6.81 -6.34 -13.41
CA LEU A 118 -8.23 -5.97 -13.39
C LEU A 118 -8.64 -5.01 -14.51
N ALA A 119 -7.71 -4.20 -15.02
CA ALA A 119 -7.92 -3.28 -16.15
C ALA A 119 -7.05 -3.73 -17.35
N PRO A 120 -7.48 -4.74 -18.13
CA PRO A 120 -6.67 -5.29 -19.22
C PRO A 120 -6.40 -4.31 -20.37
N GLY A 121 -7.26 -3.29 -20.55
CA GLY A 121 -7.07 -2.22 -21.54
C GLY A 121 -6.14 -1.10 -21.09
N ALA A 122 -5.83 -1.01 -19.80
CA ALA A 122 -5.02 0.08 -19.25
C ALA A 122 -3.52 -0.15 -19.41
N VAL A 123 -2.78 0.94 -19.60
CA VAL A 123 -1.32 1.01 -19.41
C VAL A 123 -1.04 1.51 -17.99
N VAL A 124 -0.20 0.79 -17.25
CA VAL A 124 0.18 1.16 -15.89
C VAL A 124 1.56 1.80 -15.90
N HIS A 125 1.70 2.96 -15.26
CA HIS A 125 2.96 3.62 -15.01
C HIS A 125 3.25 3.52 -13.51
N ALA A 126 4.19 2.66 -13.16
CA ALA A 126 4.57 2.37 -11.78
C ALA A 126 5.91 3.08 -11.47
N HIS A 127 5.91 3.95 -10.46
CA HIS A 127 7.05 4.79 -10.14
C HIS A 127 7.52 4.56 -8.70
N ASP A 128 8.83 4.39 -8.52
CA ASP A 128 9.44 4.29 -7.20
C ASP A 128 10.90 4.77 -7.26
N THR A 129 11.36 5.50 -6.24
CA THR A 129 12.74 6.00 -6.20
C THR A 129 13.77 4.91 -5.86
N SER A 130 13.32 3.79 -5.28
CA SER A 130 14.15 2.64 -4.93
C SER A 130 14.33 1.70 -6.12
N GLU A 131 15.56 1.50 -6.57
CA GLU A 131 15.88 0.50 -7.60
C GLU A 131 15.49 -0.93 -7.18
N THR A 132 15.51 -1.21 -5.87
CA THR A 132 15.09 -2.51 -5.33
C THR A 132 13.58 -2.71 -5.49
N ALA A 133 12.79 -1.67 -5.21
CA ALA A 133 11.34 -1.67 -5.43
C ALA A 133 11.02 -1.85 -6.91
N GLN A 134 11.65 -1.07 -7.79
CA GLN A 134 11.49 -1.21 -9.24
C GLN A 134 11.82 -2.63 -9.74
N ALA A 135 12.89 -3.24 -9.23
CA ALA A 135 13.23 -4.62 -9.56
C ALA A 135 12.17 -5.62 -9.06
N ALA A 136 11.62 -5.41 -7.86
CA ALA A 136 10.54 -6.23 -7.31
C ALA A 136 9.24 -6.08 -8.10
N CYS A 137 8.84 -4.85 -8.43
CA CYS A 137 7.71 -4.54 -9.30
C CYS A 137 7.83 -5.24 -10.66
N ARG A 138 9.02 -5.24 -11.27
CA ARG A 138 9.26 -5.97 -12.53
C ARG A 138 9.05 -7.48 -12.38
N ARG A 139 9.53 -8.08 -11.29
CA ARG A 139 9.30 -9.51 -11.00
C ARG A 139 7.82 -9.80 -10.78
N MET A 140 7.15 -8.97 -9.97
CA MET A 140 5.72 -9.07 -9.71
C MET A 140 4.90 -9.03 -11.00
N ALA A 141 5.23 -8.09 -11.90
CA ALA A 141 4.59 -7.97 -13.20
C ALA A 141 4.75 -9.25 -14.05
N GLY A 142 5.98 -9.77 -14.13
CA GLY A 142 6.28 -11.00 -14.88
C GLY A 142 5.59 -12.24 -14.32
N LEU A 143 5.51 -12.39 -13.00
CA LEU A 143 4.77 -13.49 -12.36
C LEU A 143 3.28 -13.49 -12.69
N ASN A 144 2.75 -12.35 -13.10
CA ASN A 144 1.34 -12.16 -13.41
C ASN A 144 1.05 -11.98 -14.91
N GLY A 145 2.07 -12.03 -15.77
CA GLY A 145 1.91 -11.90 -17.23
C GLY A 145 1.41 -10.53 -17.67
N VAL A 146 1.72 -9.48 -16.92
CA VAL A 146 1.28 -8.09 -17.19
C VAL A 146 2.42 -7.14 -17.53
N GLU A 147 3.66 -7.63 -17.59
CA GLU A 147 4.87 -6.83 -17.81
C GLU A 147 4.85 -5.99 -19.08
N ALA A 148 4.17 -6.45 -20.14
CA ALA A 148 4.06 -5.71 -21.40
C ALA A 148 3.29 -4.38 -21.26
N ARG A 149 2.43 -4.25 -20.24
CA ARG A 149 1.58 -3.09 -19.98
C ARG A 149 2.02 -2.23 -18.80
N ILE A 150 3.06 -2.66 -18.06
CA ILE A 150 3.60 -1.88 -16.96
C ILE A 150 4.88 -1.16 -17.42
N ARG A 151 4.90 0.16 -17.21
CA ARG A 151 6.05 1.04 -17.43
C ARG A 151 6.61 1.39 -16.06
N ILE A 152 7.81 0.90 -15.76
CA ILE A 152 8.45 1.11 -14.46
C ILE A 152 9.43 2.27 -14.57
N GLY A 153 9.26 3.28 -13.72
CA GLY A 153 10.09 4.48 -13.68
C GLY A 153 10.62 4.80 -12.28
N GLY A 154 11.58 5.72 -12.24
CA GLY A 154 12.13 6.28 -11.01
C GLY A 154 11.25 7.39 -10.44
N LEU A 155 11.91 8.43 -9.94
CA LEU A 155 11.28 9.67 -9.46
C LEU A 155 10.26 10.21 -10.48
N PHE A 156 9.07 10.57 -9.99
CA PHE A 156 7.99 11.18 -10.75
C PHE A 156 7.81 12.61 -10.26
N HIS A 157 7.86 13.58 -11.18
CA HIS A 157 7.77 15.00 -10.86
C HIS A 157 6.33 15.52 -11.01
N PRO A 158 5.97 16.61 -10.32
CA PRO A 158 4.63 17.19 -10.44
C PRO A 158 4.24 17.49 -11.89
N GLU A 159 5.17 18.00 -12.71
CA GLU A 159 4.89 18.35 -14.10
C GLU A 159 4.60 17.13 -14.99
N ASP A 160 5.04 15.94 -14.60
CA ASP A 160 4.88 14.71 -15.38
C ASP A 160 3.41 14.30 -15.55
N PHE A 161 2.53 14.70 -14.61
CA PHE A 161 1.09 14.51 -14.76
C PHE A 161 0.55 15.17 -16.04
N GLN A 162 1.18 16.24 -16.53
CA GLN A 162 0.72 16.95 -17.72
C GLN A 162 0.81 16.09 -19.00
N GLN A 163 1.67 15.07 -19.02
CA GLN A 163 1.80 14.12 -20.13
C GLN A 163 0.52 13.29 -20.35
N PHE A 164 -0.31 13.16 -19.30
CA PHE A 164 -1.55 12.37 -19.32
C PHE A 164 -2.81 13.23 -19.45
N ALA A 165 -2.66 14.50 -19.84
CA ALA A 165 -3.78 15.42 -19.99
C ALA A 165 -4.88 14.89 -20.92
N GLY A 166 -6.12 14.91 -20.44
CA GLY A 166 -7.30 14.49 -21.20
C GLY A 166 -7.56 12.99 -21.25
N GLN A 167 -6.67 12.16 -20.70
CA GLN A 167 -6.86 10.71 -20.62
C GLN A 167 -7.69 10.31 -19.39
N ARG A 168 -8.35 9.16 -19.46
CA ARG A 168 -9.03 8.58 -18.28
C ARG A 168 -7.99 7.97 -17.35
N CYS A 169 -7.53 8.75 -16.38
CA CYS A 169 -6.50 8.32 -15.44
C CYS A 169 -7.08 7.91 -14.07
N LEU A 170 -6.58 6.80 -13.53
CA LEU A 170 -6.59 6.49 -12.11
C LEU A 170 -5.19 6.71 -11.54
N VAL A 171 -5.05 7.53 -10.52
CA VAL A 171 -3.79 7.81 -9.83
C VAL A 171 -3.85 7.25 -8.42
N ILE A 172 -2.92 6.36 -8.08
CA ILE A 172 -2.66 5.88 -6.73
C ILE A 172 -1.37 6.53 -6.26
N VAL A 173 -1.39 7.14 -5.07
CA VAL A 173 -0.22 7.81 -4.47
C VAL A 173 -0.05 7.36 -3.04
N ASP A 174 1.11 6.78 -2.75
CA ASP A 174 1.56 6.43 -1.41
C ASP A 174 3.07 6.67 -1.33
N ILE A 175 3.49 7.84 -0.85
CA ILE A 175 4.89 8.31 -0.95
C ILE A 175 5.41 8.95 0.33
N GLU A 176 4.90 8.49 1.47
CA GLU A 176 5.46 8.74 2.80
C GLU A 176 5.70 10.24 3.11
N GLY A 177 4.76 11.11 2.71
CA GLY A 177 4.75 12.54 3.05
C GLY A 177 5.11 13.47 1.89
N ALA A 178 5.62 12.96 0.77
CA ALA A 178 5.93 13.78 -0.40
C ALA A 178 4.70 14.18 -1.21
N GLU A 179 3.47 13.82 -0.79
CA GLU A 179 2.23 14.14 -1.49
C GLU A 179 2.02 15.66 -1.62
N ASP A 180 2.49 16.41 -0.62
CA ASP A 180 2.43 17.87 -0.61
C ASP A 180 3.23 18.50 -1.76
N ASP A 181 4.37 17.90 -2.10
CA ASP A 181 5.24 18.40 -3.17
C ASP A 181 4.75 17.91 -4.54
N LEU A 182 4.24 16.68 -4.59
CA LEU A 182 3.81 16.02 -5.83
C LEU A 182 2.47 16.54 -6.35
N LEU A 183 1.47 16.66 -5.46
CA LEU A 183 0.08 16.94 -5.85
C LEU A 183 -0.16 18.46 -5.98
N ARG A 184 0.29 18.97 -7.12
CA ARG A 184 0.34 20.40 -7.46
C ARG A 184 -0.47 20.70 -8.72
N PRO A 185 -1.80 20.90 -8.63
CA PRO A 185 -2.63 21.24 -9.78
C PRO A 185 -2.27 22.59 -10.41
N ASP A 186 -1.54 23.45 -9.71
CA ASP A 186 -0.97 24.69 -10.23
C ASP A 186 0.24 24.46 -11.14
N LEU A 187 0.99 23.36 -10.95
CA LEU A 187 2.10 22.95 -11.81
C LEU A 187 1.65 21.99 -12.92
N ALA A 188 0.66 21.13 -12.63
CA ALA A 188 0.07 20.22 -13.59
C ALA A 188 -1.47 20.30 -13.59
N PRO A 189 -2.05 21.22 -14.37
CA PRO A 189 -3.50 21.38 -14.49
C PRO A 189 -4.25 20.11 -14.94
N ALA A 190 -3.56 19.17 -15.60
CA ALA A 190 -4.11 17.86 -15.97
C ALA A 190 -4.72 17.09 -14.79
N LEU A 191 -4.19 17.26 -13.57
CA LEU A 191 -4.68 16.64 -12.33
C LEU A 191 -6.18 16.91 -12.08
N ALA A 192 -6.71 18.04 -12.54
CA ALA A 192 -8.12 18.42 -12.39
C ALA A 192 -9.08 17.40 -13.03
N GLY A 193 -8.63 16.65 -14.04
CA GLY A 193 -9.44 15.65 -14.75
C GLY A 193 -9.20 14.20 -14.31
N MET A 194 -8.28 13.95 -13.38
CA MET A 194 -7.88 12.59 -13.00
C MET A 194 -8.61 12.12 -11.74
N ARG A 195 -8.89 10.82 -11.63
CA ARG A 195 -9.35 10.21 -10.37
C ARG A 195 -8.13 9.89 -9.52
N LEU A 196 -8.13 10.26 -8.24
CA LEU A 196 -7.00 10.05 -7.34
C LEU A 196 -7.42 9.24 -6.11
N ILE A 197 -6.54 8.37 -5.64
CA ILE A 197 -6.60 7.68 -4.36
C ILE A 197 -5.23 7.92 -3.72
N VAL A 198 -5.19 8.76 -2.68
CA VAL A 198 -3.95 9.31 -2.12
C VAL A 198 -3.86 8.98 -0.64
N GLU A 199 -2.84 8.22 -0.23
CA GLU A 199 -2.52 8.05 1.19
C GLU A 199 -1.86 9.33 1.70
N THR A 200 -2.25 9.78 2.90
CA THR A 200 -1.72 11.01 3.48
C THR A 200 -0.98 10.72 4.77
N HIS A 201 0.23 11.27 4.86
CA HIS A 201 1.18 10.96 5.92
C HIS A 201 1.45 12.16 6.84
N ASP A 202 0.42 12.56 7.58
CA ASP A 202 0.52 13.66 8.57
C ASP A 202 1.60 13.43 9.63
N VAL A 203 1.98 12.18 9.89
CA VAL A 203 3.06 11.81 10.80
C VAL A 203 4.43 12.34 10.36
N TYR A 204 4.68 12.45 9.05
CA TYR A 204 5.92 13.03 8.52
C TYR A 204 5.76 14.49 8.15
N ARG A 205 4.57 14.89 7.66
CA ARG A 205 4.27 16.28 7.29
C ARG A 205 2.93 16.72 7.87
N PRO A 206 2.94 17.34 9.07
CA PRO A 206 1.70 17.78 9.72
C PRO A 206 0.83 18.66 8.81
N GLY A 207 -0.46 18.33 8.72
CA GLY A 207 -1.47 19.05 7.93
C GLY A 207 -1.44 18.77 6.42
N VAL A 208 -0.71 17.75 5.96
CA VAL A 208 -0.63 17.42 4.52
C VAL A 208 -1.99 17.06 3.95
N MET A 209 -2.80 16.26 4.67
CA MET A 209 -4.14 15.89 4.23
C MET A 209 -5.01 17.13 3.95
N ASP A 210 -5.01 18.10 4.87
CA ASP A 210 -5.81 19.32 4.73
C ASP A 210 -5.34 20.20 3.58
N ARG A 211 -4.02 20.32 3.37
CA ARG A 211 -3.45 21.09 2.24
C ARG A 211 -3.79 20.46 0.90
N VAL A 212 -3.62 19.15 0.77
CA VAL A 212 -3.98 18.41 -0.45
C VAL A 212 -5.49 18.54 -0.69
N ARG A 213 -6.32 18.30 0.32
CA ARG A 213 -7.78 18.45 0.22
C ARG A 213 -8.18 19.86 -0.24
N ALA A 214 -7.56 20.90 0.31
CA ALA A 214 -7.86 22.29 -0.07
C ALA A 214 -7.52 22.58 -1.54
N ARG A 215 -6.37 22.08 -2.04
CA ARG A 215 -5.96 22.27 -3.45
C ARG A 215 -6.94 21.65 -4.45
N PHE A 216 -7.52 20.50 -4.11
CA PHE A 216 -8.41 19.75 -5.00
C PHE A 216 -9.90 20.03 -4.76
N ALA A 217 -10.26 20.78 -3.71
CA ALA A 217 -11.66 21.03 -3.35
C ALA A 217 -12.47 21.71 -4.47
N ALA A 218 -11.83 22.51 -5.32
CA ALA A 218 -12.49 23.15 -6.45
C ALA A 218 -12.86 22.15 -7.56
N SER A 219 -11.95 21.23 -7.90
CA SER A 219 -12.07 20.31 -9.03
C SER A 219 -12.67 18.94 -8.68
N HIS A 220 -12.62 18.51 -7.41
CA HIS A 220 -12.98 17.14 -7.02
C HIS A 220 -14.05 17.06 -5.93
N CYS A 221 -14.86 16.01 -5.98
CA CYS A 221 -15.58 15.47 -4.84
C CYS A 221 -14.61 14.58 -4.05
N ILE A 222 -14.35 14.94 -2.79
CA ILE A 222 -13.31 14.31 -1.97
C ILE A 222 -13.96 13.54 -0.82
N THR A 223 -13.64 12.26 -0.71
CA THR A 223 -14.01 11.40 0.41
C THR A 223 -12.75 11.07 1.22
N VAL A 224 -12.83 11.26 2.54
CA VAL A 224 -11.77 10.83 3.46
C VAL A 224 -12.09 9.41 3.91
N VAL A 225 -11.16 8.49 3.72
CA VAL A 225 -11.28 7.10 4.12
C VAL A 225 -10.27 6.85 5.24
N ASN A 226 -10.76 6.52 6.42
CA ASN A 226 -9.91 6.28 7.59
C ASN A 226 -9.66 4.77 7.75
N PRO A 227 -8.45 4.36 8.16
CA PRO A 227 -8.19 2.98 8.52
C PRO A 227 -9.12 2.51 9.64
N GLY A 228 -9.67 1.32 9.47
CA GLY A 228 -10.63 0.72 10.41
C GLY A 228 -10.20 -0.66 10.89
N PRO A 229 -10.95 -1.24 11.85
CA PRO A 229 -10.83 -2.65 12.18
C PRO A 229 -11.07 -3.51 10.93
N LYS A 230 -10.22 -4.51 10.71
CA LYS A 230 -10.34 -5.41 9.55
C LYS A 230 -11.51 -6.37 9.76
N THR A 231 -12.49 -6.33 8.86
CA THR A 231 -13.73 -7.12 8.96
C THR A 231 -13.83 -8.23 7.92
N ALA A 232 -12.86 -8.31 7.02
CA ALA A 232 -12.84 -9.35 5.99
C ALA A 232 -12.77 -10.76 6.60
N ALA A 233 -13.45 -11.71 5.96
CA ALA A 233 -13.46 -13.09 6.39
C ALA A 233 -12.05 -13.70 6.27
N LEU A 234 -11.56 -14.25 7.38
CA LEU A 234 -10.26 -14.92 7.39
C LEU A 234 -10.33 -16.27 6.65
N PRO A 235 -9.24 -16.67 5.96
CA PRO A 235 -9.14 -17.99 5.35
C PRO A 235 -9.21 -19.06 6.43
N GLU A 236 -9.68 -20.25 6.05
CA GLU A 236 -9.89 -21.37 6.98
C GLU A 236 -8.66 -21.70 7.84
N LEU A 237 -7.46 -21.58 7.25
CA LEU A 237 -6.20 -21.77 7.95
C LEU A 237 -6.07 -20.90 9.22
N LEU A 238 -6.60 -19.68 9.19
CA LEU A 238 -6.48 -18.70 10.26
C LEU A 238 -7.69 -18.72 11.21
N ARG A 239 -8.88 -19.12 10.74
CA ARG A 239 -10.10 -19.21 11.56
C ARG A 239 -9.94 -20.14 12.76
N ASN A 240 -9.15 -21.20 12.61
CA ASN A 240 -8.88 -22.18 13.68
C ASN A 240 -7.60 -21.86 14.48
N ARG A 241 -7.03 -20.66 14.33
CA ARG A 241 -5.86 -20.20 15.09
C ARG A 241 -6.27 -19.31 16.24
N SER A 242 -5.30 -19.02 17.12
CA SER A 242 -5.50 -18.11 18.24
C SER A 242 -6.01 -16.75 17.78
N HIS A 243 -6.81 -16.07 18.59
CA HIS A 243 -7.28 -14.72 18.27
C HIS A 243 -6.11 -13.75 18.02
N LEU A 244 -4.98 -13.93 18.73
CA LEU A 244 -3.79 -13.12 18.49
C LEU A 244 -3.23 -13.35 17.08
N ASP A 245 -3.13 -14.60 16.61
CA ASP A 245 -2.69 -14.88 15.24
C ASP A 245 -3.65 -14.29 14.21
N GLN A 246 -4.96 -14.36 14.46
CA GLN A 246 -5.97 -13.76 13.59
C GLN A 246 -5.78 -12.24 13.46
N LEU A 247 -5.51 -11.55 14.57
CA LEU A 247 -5.22 -10.11 14.58
C LEU A 247 -3.90 -9.78 13.88
N LEU A 248 -2.84 -10.54 14.15
CA LEU A 248 -1.51 -10.32 13.56
C LEU A 248 -1.45 -10.66 12.07
N ALA A 249 -2.36 -11.50 11.58
CA ALA A 249 -2.45 -11.86 10.17
C ALA A 249 -2.97 -10.72 9.29
N VAL A 250 -3.83 -9.86 9.84
CA VAL A 250 -4.43 -8.72 9.11
C VAL A 250 -3.80 -7.38 9.47
N TRP A 251 -2.85 -7.36 10.41
CA TRP A 251 -2.18 -6.14 10.83
C TRP A 251 -1.15 -5.68 9.79
N GLU A 252 -1.25 -4.40 9.38
CA GLU A 252 -0.45 -3.79 8.31
C GLU A 252 0.83 -3.08 8.81
N PHE A 253 1.19 -3.25 10.09
CA PHE A 253 2.37 -2.63 10.72
C PHE A 253 2.35 -1.10 10.80
N ARG A 254 1.22 -0.44 10.55
CA ARG A 254 1.07 1.01 10.72
C ARG A 254 1.51 1.46 12.13
N ALA A 255 2.28 2.55 12.19
CA ALA A 255 2.73 3.16 13.45
C ALA A 255 1.75 4.22 13.96
N ALA A 256 1.07 4.89 13.02
CA ALA A 256 -0.01 5.84 13.24
C ALA A 256 -1.05 5.67 12.12
N PRO A 257 -2.26 6.21 12.27
CA PRO A 257 -3.22 6.27 11.16
C PRO A 257 -2.68 7.11 10.01
N THR A 258 -2.83 6.60 8.79
CA THR A 258 -2.49 7.29 7.54
C THR A 258 -3.71 7.18 6.63
N PRO A 259 -4.61 8.18 6.68
CA PRO A 259 -5.88 8.12 5.97
C PRO A 259 -5.70 8.37 4.48
N TRP A 260 -6.71 7.95 3.73
CA TRP A 260 -6.75 8.09 2.29
C TRP A 260 -7.73 9.18 1.85
N LEU A 261 -7.36 9.91 0.80
CA LEU A 261 -8.23 10.81 0.07
C LEU A 261 -8.64 10.15 -1.25
N VAL A 262 -9.91 9.83 -1.39
CA VAL A 262 -10.51 9.36 -2.65
C VAL A 262 -11.14 10.57 -3.34
N MET A 263 -10.58 10.95 -4.48
CA MET A 263 -10.91 12.18 -5.19
C MET A 263 -11.48 11.86 -6.58
N VAL A 264 -12.72 12.30 -6.81
CA VAL A 264 -13.42 12.12 -8.08
C VAL A 264 -13.59 13.48 -8.76
N PRO A 265 -13.14 13.66 -10.02
CA PRO A 265 -13.39 14.90 -10.75
C PRO A 265 -14.88 15.24 -10.75
N LYS A 266 -15.22 16.50 -10.47
CA LYS A 266 -16.57 17.01 -10.64
C LYS A 266 -16.93 17.00 -12.13
N ALA A 267 -18.20 16.77 -12.44
CA ALA A 267 -18.69 16.97 -13.79
C ALA A 267 -18.37 18.40 -14.23
N LYS A 268 -17.87 18.56 -15.46
CA LYS A 268 -17.75 19.90 -16.06
C LYS A 268 -19.17 20.45 -16.18
N GLY A 269 -19.45 21.51 -15.43
CA GLY A 269 -20.68 22.29 -15.55
C GLY A 269 -20.78 23.01 -16.89
#